data_AF-A0A1N6RXQ0-F1
#
_entry.id   AF-A0A1N6RXQ0-F1
#
_cell.length_a   1.000
_cell.length_b   1.000
_cell.length_c   1.000
_cell.angle_alpha   90.00
_cell.angle_beta   90.00
_cell.angle_gamma   90.00
#
_symmetry.space_group_name_H-M   'P 1'
#
loop_
_entity.id
_entity.type
_entity.pdbx_description
1 polymer ?
#
loop_
_entity_poly.entity_id
_entity_poly.type
_entity_poly.pdbx_seq_one_letter_code
_entity_poly.pdbx_strand_id
1 'polypeptide(L)' 'MRRFRIRTVVFALAAGLFGYVFYTRYWIWRDCIAASQSSCVTPDGSNVTDGGMLWGVIALGFLAAALIARFWRR' A
#
# COMPACT_ATOMS: atom_id res chain seq x y z
N MET A 1 8.87 -2.78 29.54
CA MET A 1 8.65 -3.39 28.20
C MET A 1 7.28 -2.98 27.68
N ARG A 2 7.22 -2.15 26.63
CA ARG A 2 5.97 -1.64 26.05
C ARG A 2 5.23 -2.84 25.44
N ARG A 3 4.13 -3.30 26.04
CA ARG A 3 3.29 -4.37 25.46
C ARG A 3 2.74 -3.85 24.12
N PHE A 4 3.42 -4.17 23.03
CA PHE A 4 2.86 -3.96 21.70
C PHE A 4 1.59 -4.80 21.62
N ARG A 5 0.45 -4.13 21.40
CA ARG A 5 -0.81 -4.83 21.20
C ARG A 5 -0.68 -5.60 19.91
N ILE A 6 -0.91 -6.91 19.97
CA ILE A 6 -0.84 -7.83 18.80
C ILE A 6 -1.58 -7.22 17.60
N ARG A 7 -2.75 -6.61 17.82
CA ARG A 7 -3.52 -5.89 16.78
C ARG A 7 -2.72 -4.79 16.06
N THR A 8 -1.99 -3.95 16.81
CA THR A 8 -1.14 -2.90 16.22
C THR A 8 0.00 -3.51 15.40
N VAL A 9 0.60 -4.61 15.86
CA VAL A 9 1.66 -5.30 15.11
C VAL A 9 1.11 -5.90 13.82
N VAL A 10 -0.03 -6.58 13.89
CA VAL A 10 -0.69 -7.17 12.72
C VAL A 10 -1.04 -6.09 11.68
N PHE A 11 -1.65 -4.98 12.09
CA PHE A 11 -1.96 -3.89 11.16
C PHE A 11 -0.72 -3.23 10.57
N ALA A 12 0.35 -3.06 11.36
CA ALA A 12 1.62 -2.52 10.86
C ALA A 12 2.28 -3.45 9.83
N LEU A 13 2.25 -4.77 10.07
CA LEU A 13 2.76 -5.76 9.12
C LEU A 13 1.94 -5.79 7.82
N ALA A 14 0.61 -5.73 7.93
CA ALA A 14 -0.28 -5.65 6.76
C ALA A 14 0.00 -4.37 5.95
N ALA A 15 0.11 -3.21 6.61
CA ALA A 15 0.48 -1.95 5.95
C ALA A 15 1.82 -2.06 5.22
N GLY A 16 2.83 -2.66 5.85
CA GLY A 16 4.13 -2.91 5.24
C GLY A 16 4.04 -3.84 4.02
N LEU A 17 3.30 -4.94 4.11
CA LEU A 17 3.11 -5.89 3.01
C LEU A 17 2.45 -5.21 1.80
N PHE A 18 1.33 -4.52 2.00
CA PHE A 18 0.62 -3.85 0.91
C PHE A 18 1.42 -2.67 0.34
N GLY A 19 2.16 -1.95 1.20
CA GLY A 19 3.09 -0.92 0.77
C GLY A 19 4.24 -1.48 -0.08
N TYR A 20 4.75 -2.66 0.26
CA TYR A 20 5.76 -3.35 -0.53
C TYR A 20 5.22 -3.84 -1.89
N VAL A 21 3.98 -4.34 -1.94
CA VAL A 21 3.31 -4.71 -3.20
C VAL A 21 3.12 -3.48 -4.09
N PHE A 22 2.68 -2.36 -3.53
CA PHE A 22 2.59 -1.09 -4.23
C PHE A 22 3.95 -0.64 -4.79
N TYR A 23 4.99 -0.65 -3.94
CA TYR A 23 6.35 -0.26 -4.30
C TYR A 23 6.88 -1.12 -5.46
N THR A 24 6.84 -2.44 -5.32
CA THR A 24 7.33 -3.36 -6.36
C THR A 24 6.59 -3.16 -7.69
N ARG A 25 5.26 -3.06 -7.67
CA ARG A 25 4.45 -2.74 -8.87
C ARG A 25 4.86 -1.41 -9.50
N TYR A 26 5.00 -0.35 -8.70
CA TYR A 26 5.41 0.96 -9.20
C TYR A 26 6.77 0.89 -9.91
N TRP A 27 7.75 0.20 -9.32
CA TRP A 27 9.10 0.12 -9.90
C TRP A 27 9.18 -0.75 -11.16
N ILE A 28 8.38 -1.81 -11.26
CA ILE A 28 8.29 -2.62 -12.48
C ILE A 28 7.76 -1.79 -13.66
N TRP A 29 6.79 -0.91 -13.42
CA TRP A 29 6.11 -0.14 -14.47
C TRP A 29 6.53 1.32 -14.55
N ARG A 30 7.56 1.73 -13.79
CA ARG A 30 7.98 3.13 -13.61
C ARG A 30 8.21 3.83 -14.94
N ASP A 31 8.96 3.21 -15.84
CA ASP A 31 9.33 3.81 -17.12
C ASP A 31 8.10 3.97 -18.03
N CYS A 32 7.18 3.00 -18.00
CA CYS A 32 5.92 3.07 -18.73
C CYS A 32 4.99 4.17 -18.17
N ILE A 33 4.86 4.27 -16.85
CA ILE A 33 4.08 5.32 -16.19
C ILE A 33 4.63 6.71 -16.55
N ALA A 34 5.95 6.86 -16.56
CA ALA A 34 6.61 8.11 -16.91
C ALA A 34 6.42 8.47 -18.39
N ALA A 35 6.53 7.50 -19.30
CA ALA A 35 6.36 7.73 -20.74
C ALA A 35 4.89 8.00 -21.14
N SER A 36 3.94 7.33 -20.50
CA SER A 36 2.52 7.37 -20.86
C SER A 36 1.68 8.30 -19.97
N GLN A 37 2.31 9.16 -19.17
CA GLN A 37 1.65 10.08 -18.24
C GLN A 37 0.58 9.37 -17.38
N SER A 38 0.93 8.22 -16.81
CA SER A 38 0.01 7.38 -16.00
C SER A 38 -1.10 6.64 -16.76
N SER A 39 -1.13 6.69 -18.09
CA SER A 39 -2.07 5.92 -18.94
C SER A 39 -1.50 4.57 -19.39
N CYS A 40 -0.49 4.05 -18.68
CA CYS A 40 0.12 2.78 -19.02
C CYS A 40 -0.87 1.63 -18.80
N VAL A 41 -1.04 0.80 -19.82
CA VAL A 41 -1.95 -0.34 -19.82
C VAL A 41 -1.17 -1.64 -19.97
N THR A 42 -1.55 -2.65 -19.20
CA THR A 42 -1.05 -4.01 -19.36
C THR A 42 -1.55 -4.62 -20.68
N PRO A 43 -0.96 -5.74 -21.15
CA PRO A 43 -1.42 -6.41 -22.38
C PRO A 43 -2.90 -6.84 -22.34
N ASP A 44 -3.44 -7.07 -21.15
CA ASP A 44 -4.86 -7.35 -20.90
C ASP A 44 -5.76 -6.08 -20.88
N GLY A 45 -5.19 -4.90 -21.11
CA GLY A 45 -5.91 -3.62 -21.18
C GLY A 45 -6.14 -2.93 -19.84
N SER A 46 -5.61 -3.46 -18.74
CA SER A 46 -5.78 -2.89 -17.40
C SER A 46 -4.81 -1.72 -17.15
N ASN A 47 -5.30 -0.59 -16.61
CA ASN A 47 -4.45 0.54 -16.24
C ASN A 47 -3.57 0.19 -15.03
N VAL A 48 -2.24 0.25 -15.19
CA VAL A 48 -1.28 -0.11 -14.15
C VAL A 48 -1.26 0.89 -12.99
N THR A 49 -1.56 2.16 -13.26
CA THR A 49 -1.61 3.22 -12.27
C THR A 49 -2.81 3.02 -11.36
N ASP A 50 -4.01 2.83 -11.94
CA ASP A 50 -5.24 2.62 -11.17
C ASP A 50 -5.16 1.33 -10.33
N GLY A 51 -4.70 0.23 -10.96
CA GLY A 51 -4.47 -1.03 -10.27
C GLY A 51 -3.37 -0.95 -9.22
N GLY A 52 -2.35 -0.12 -9.44
CA GLY A 52 -1.30 0.18 -8.48
C GLY A 52 -1.83 0.95 -7.26
N MET A 53 -2.62 2.00 -7.51
CA MET A 53 -3.12 2.92 -6.49
C MET A 53 -3.99 2.21 -5.45
N LEU A 54 -4.74 1.18 -5.86
CA LEU A 54 -5.53 0.33 -4.95
C LEU A 54 -4.69 -0.25 -3.80
N TRP A 55 -3.50 -0.77 -4.10
CA TRP A 55 -2.61 -1.34 -3.08
C TRP A 55 -2.09 -0.29 -2.11
N GLY A 56 -1.79 0.91 -2.61
CA GLY A 56 -1.38 2.05 -1.79
C GLY A 56 -2.50 2.48 -0.82
N VAL A 57 -3.74 2.56 -1.29
CA VAL A 57 -4.91 2.89 -0.46
C VAL A 57 -5.12 1.84 0.64
N ILE A 58 -5.03 0.55 0.32
CA ILE A 58 -5.13 -0.53 1.30
C ILE A 58 -4.01 -0.41 2.35
N ALA A 59 -2.76 -0.17 1.92
CA ALA A 59 -1.62 0.02 2.82
C ALA A 59 -1.84 1.19 3.79
N LEU A 60 -2.31 2.33 3.30
CA LEU A 60 -2.63 3.50 4.12
C LEU A 60 -3.77 3.22 5.10
N GLY A 61 -4.81 2.48 4.68
CA GLY A 61 -5.90 2.06 5.56
C GLY A 61 -5.42 1.22 6.74
N PHE A 62 -4.55 0.24 6.49
CA PHE A 62 -3.94 -0.55 7.57
C PHE A 62 -3.02 0.27 8.47
N LEU A 63 -2.27 1.22 7.89
CA LEU A 63 -1.43 2.13 8.69
C LEU A 63 -2.29 2.99 9.62
N ALA A 64 -3.37 3.57 9.11
CA ALA A 64 -4.33 4.33 9.91
C ALA A 64 -4.94 3.47 11.02
N ALA A 65 -5.36 2.23 10.72
CA ALA A 65 -5.87 1.29 11.72
C ALA A 65 -4.82 0.95 12.80
N ALA A 66 -3.54 0.82 12.44
CA ALA A 66 -2.45 0.60 13.39
C ALA A 66 -2.29 1.80 14.34
N LEU A 67 -2.34 3.02 13.82
CA LEU A 67 -2.28 4.25 14.61
C LEU A 67 -3.48 4.37 15.54
N ILE A 68 -4.71 4.18 15.04
CA ILE A 68 -5.92 4.18 15.86
C ILE A 68 -5.82 3.13 16.97
N ALA A 69 -5.46 1.88 16.65
CA ALA A 69 -5.32 0.82 17.66
C ALA A 69 -4.28 1.11 18.75
N ARG A 70 -3.26 1.93 18.41
CA ARG A 70 -2.22 2.37 19.33
C ARG A 70 -2.66 3.53 20.22
N PHE A 71 -3.39 4.52 19.67
CA PHE A 71 -3.74 5.77 20.35
C PHE A 71 -5.13 5.78 20.99
N TRP A 72 -6.09 5.02 20.46
CA TRP A 72 -7.52 5.06 20.84
C TRP A 72 -7.87 4.28 22.12
N ARG A 73 -6.88 3.99 22.98
CA ARG A 73 -7.13 3.55 24.37
C ARG A 73 -6.25 4.33 25.36
N ARG A 74 -6.03 5.62 25.10
CA ARG A 74 -5.90 6.60 26.19
C ARG A 74 -7.30 7.04 26.57
#